data_AF-A0A7M7J4L2-F1
#
_entry.id   AF-A0A7M7J4L2-F1
#
_cell.length_a   1.000
_cell.length_b   1.000
_cell.length_c   1.000
_cell.angle_alpha   90.00
_cell.angle_beta   90.00
_cell.angle_gamma   90.00
#
_symmetry.space_group_name_H-M   'P 1'
#
loop_
_entity.id
_entity.type
_entity.pdbx_description
1 polymer ?
#
loop_
_entity_poly.entity_id
_entity_poly.type
_entity_poly.pdbx_seq_one_letter_code
_entity_poly.pdbx_strand_id
1 'polypeptide(L)'
;MTYLSRATSGRPFAISPWLFVIPPLATLVNVVSDSFSRLYLSASLELFALADSLTHSVVGVLLTTVVFVHRRPFRTLLITSWLCSALIDVDHFISAGSVSLYAATSIHGHGRPFLHDTVTVAALCVIVIVICELAYLWRRNSRQVNSWGEAFLPNSSDSTSSRAENALRARFYTPYVITLCVSLLAHHTRDALRRGFWFRPLNTRAISYPEMTLIFYGLVFVGKFFADATTNIPRRSVFTV
;
A
#
# COMPACT_ATOMS: atom_id res chain seq x y z
N MET A 1 7.74 -36.30 -31.98
CA MET A 1 7.76 -34.82 -32.04
C MET A 1 6.35 -34.34 -31.75
N THR A 2 6.00 -34.24 -30.47
CA THR A 2 4.63 -33.95 -30.01
C THR A 2 4.60 -32.50 -29.53
N TYR A 3 4.24 -31.59 -30.44
CA TYR A 3 3.85 -30.23 -30.09
C TYR A 3 2.49 -30.30 -29.37
N LEU A 4 2.51 -30.57 -28.06
CA LEU A 4 1.35 -30.32 -27.23
C LEU A 4 1.24 -28.81 -27.05
N SER A 5 0.49 -28.18 -27.96
CA SER A 5 -0.13 -26.88 -27.77
C SER A 5 -0.82 -26.90 -26.40
N ARG A 6 -0.20 -26.24 -25.43
CA ARG A 6 -0.73 -26.10 -24.08
C ARG A 6 -1.99 -25.27 -24.19
N ALA A 7 -3.12 -25.95 -24.09
CA ALA A 7 -4.47 -25.41 -24.15
C ALA A 7 -4.55 -24.01 -23.55
N THR A 8 -4.90 -23.05 -24.40
CA THR A 8 -5.54 -21.79 -24.02
C THR A 8 -6.83 -22.14 -23.28
N SER A 9 -6.73 -22.34 -21.96
CA SER A 9 -7.91 -22.52 -21.13
C SER A 9 -8.67 -21.20 -21.12
N GLY A 10 -9.66 -21.06 -22.00
CA GLY A 10 -10.61 -19.96 -22.08
C GLY A 10 -11.52 -19.91 -20.86
N ARG A 11 -10.95 -19.72 -19.67
CA ARG A 11 -11.72 -19.40 -18.47
C ARG A 11 -12.13 -17.93 -18.58
N PRO A 12 -13.41 -17.60 -18.35
CA PRO A 12 -13.87 -16.22 -18.44
C PRO A 12 -13.13 -15.36 -17.42
N PHE A 13 -12.83 -14.13 -17.86
CA PHE A 13 -12.32 -13.06 -17.03
C PHE A 13 -13.32 -12.76 -15.90
N ALA A 14 -13.02 -13.16 -14.67
CA ALA A 14 -13.91 -13.01 -13.51
C ALA A 14 -13.38 -11.94 -12.56
N ILE A 15 -13.86 -10.69 -12.66
CA ILE A 15 -13.50 -9.58 -11.75
C ILE A 15 -13.73 -10.00 -10.30
N SER A 16 -12.71 -9.87 -9.44
CA SER A 16 -12.84 -10.20 -8.03
C SER A 16 -14.01 -9.42 -7.42
N PRO A 17 -15.00 -10.06 -6.77
CA PRO A 17 -16.16 -9.36 -6.22
C PRO A 17 -15.76 -8.32 -5.17
N TRP A 18 -14.63 -8.54 -4.49
CA TRP A 18 -14.07 -7.62 -3.51
C TRP A 18 -13.71 -6.24 -4.09
N LEU A 19 -13.41 -6.15 -5.40
CA LEU A 19 -13.18 -4.87 -6.07
C LEU A 19 -14.42 -3.99 -6.05
N PHE A 20 -15.62 -4.56 -6.10
CA PHE A 20 -16.87 -3.79 -6.10
C PHE A 20 -17.37 -3.46 -4.69
N VAL A 21 -16.93 -4.21 -3.67
CA VAL A 21 -17.44 -4.07 -2.30
C VAL A 21 -16.55 -3.16 -1.45
N ILE A 22 -15.23 -3.32 -1.51
CA ILE A 22 -14.35 -2.74 -0.50
C ILE A 22 -14.03 -1.26 -0.73
N PRO A 23 -13.76 -0.73 -1.94
CA PRO A 23 -13.57 0.71 -2.12
C PRO A 23 -14.80 1.55 -1.66
N PRO A 24 -16.05 1.15 -1.95
CA PRO A 24 -17.22 1.79 -1.35
C PRO A 24 -17.30 1.62 0.17
N LEU A 25 -16.98 0.43 0.70
CA LEU A 25 -16.95 0.20 2.15
C LEU A 25 -15.91 1.08 2.85
N ALA A 26 -14.72 1.23 2.29
CA ALA A 26 -13.68 2.12 2.79
C ALA A 26 -14.17 3.56 2.80
N THR A 27 -14.86 4.01 1.75
CA THR A 27 -15.46 5.35 1.71
C THR A 27 -16.56 5.50 2.77
N LEU A 28 -17.42 4.49 2.96
CA LEU A 28 -18.44 4.48 4.01
C LEU A 28 -17.83 4.62 5.41
N VAL A 29 -16.72 3.93 5.68
CA VAL A 29 -15.96 4.09 6.93
C VAL A 29 -15.53 5.54 7.14
N ASN A 30 -15.09 6.23 6.08
CA ASN A 30 -14.73 7.66 6.17
C ASN A 30 -15.96 8.53 6.46
N VAL A 31 -17.08 8.31 5.76
CA VAL A 31 -18.34 9.04 5.98
C VAL A 31 -18.83 8.89 7.42
N VAL A 32 -18.81 7.66 7.95
CA VAL A 32 -19.20 7.37 9.33
C VAL A 32 -18.25 8.09 10.29
N SER A 33 -16.93 7.90 10.12
CA SER A 33 -15.92 8.55 10.97
C SER A 33 -16.09 10.07 11.02
N ASP A 34 -16.28 10.73 9.88
CA ASP A 34 -16.48 12.17 9.82
C ASP A 34 -17.83 12.62 10.41
N SER A 35 -18.87 11.78 10.35
CA SER A 35 -20.16 12.06 11.00
C SER A 35 -20.05 12.10 12.53
N PHE A 36 -19.16 11.27 13.11
CA PHE A 36 -18.91 11.24 14.55
C PHE A 36 -17.79 12.18 15.00
N SER A 37 -17.03 12.79 14.08
CA SER A 37 -15.88 13.65 14.38
C SER A 37 -16.17 14.75 15.41
N ARG A 38 -17.33 15.43 15.30
CA ARG A 38 -17.75 16.49 16.23
C ARG A 38 -18.02 15.96 17.64
N LEU A 39 -18.60 14.76 17.74
CA LEU A 39 -18.86 14.11 19.02
C LEU A 39 -17.55 13.73 19.70
N TYR A 40 -16.60 13.17 18.96
CA TYR A 40 -15.27 12.85 19.48
C TYR A 40 -14.55 14.10 19.96
N LEU A 41 -14.54 15.16 19.16
CA LEU A 41 -13.90 16.43 19.52
C LEU A 41 -14.54 17.09 20.75
N SER A 42 -15.86 16.97 20.90
CA SER A 42 -16.56 17.50 22.09
C SER A 42 -16.24 16.74 23.37
N ALA A 43 -15.81 15.47 23.26
CA ALA A 43 -15.42 14.65 24.40
C ALA A 43 -13.97 14.91 24.81
N SER A 44 -13.02 14.78 23.87
CA SER A 44 -11.63 15.21 24.09
C SER A 44 -10.82 15.29 22.78
N LEU A 45 -9.73 16.04 22.80
CA LEU A 45 -8.81 16.14 21.66
C LEU A 45 -8.10 14.81 21.39
N GLU A 46 -7.77 14.06 22.44
CA GLU A 46 -7.13 12.75 22.36
C GLU A 46 -8.03 11.72 21.67
N LEU A 47 -9.31 11.69 22.02
CA LEU A 47 -10.26 10.78 21.42
C LEU A 47 -10.44 11.09 19.92
N PHE A 48 -10.54 12.38 19.58
CA PHE A 48 -10.60 12.81 18.19
C PHE A 48 -9.37 12.37 17.40
N ALA A 49 -8.15 12.67 17.90
CA ALA A 49 -6.92 12.32 17.20
C ALA A 49 -6.72 10.81 17.06
N LEU A 50 -7.04 10.04 18.11
CA LEU A 50 -6.98 8.58 18.08
C LEU A 50 -7.98 8.01 17.07
N ALA A 51 -9.24 8.46 17.10
CA ALA A 51 -10.28 8.01 16.19
C ALA A 51 -9.93 8.33 14.73
N ASP A 52 -9.33 9.49 14.48
CA ASP A 52 -8.90 9.90 13.15
C ASP A 52 -7.80 8.96 12.61
N SER A 53 -6.72 8.77 13.38
CA SER A 53 -5.61 7.88 13.01
C SER A 53 -6.01 6.41 12.86
N LEU A 54 -6.93 5.94 13.71
CA LEU A 54 -7.54 4.61 13.56
C LEU A 54 -8.33 4.50 12.24
N THR A 55 -9.03 5.56 11.84
CA THR A 55 -9.76 5.57 10.57
C THR A 55 -8.81 5.45 9.39
N HIS A 56 -7.71 6.21 9.37
CA HIS A 56 -6.63 6.07 8.38
C HIS A 56 -6.17 4.61 8.28
N SER A 57 -5.87 4.02 9.44
CA SER A 57 -5.38 2.64 9.55
C SER A 57 -6.37 1.59 9.03
N VAL A 58 -7.65 1.71 9.40
CA VAL A 58 -8.71 0.79 8.94
C VAL A 58 -8.88 0.87 7.43
N VAL A 59 -8.88 2.09 6.87
CA VAL A 59 -9.00 2.31 5.42
C VAL A 59 -7.83 1.68 4.66
N GLY A 60 -6.60 1.88 5.12
CA GLY A 60 -5.43 1.24 4.51
C GLY A 60 -5.53 -0.29 4.52
N VAL A 61 -5.95 -0.88 5.64
CA VAL A 61 -6.13 -2.35 5.78
C VAL A 61 -7.22 -2.88 4.84
N LEU A 62 -8.34 -2.17 4.70
CA LEU A 62 -9.41 -2.53 3.78
C LEU A 62 -8.91 -2.55 2.32
N LEU A 63 -8.24 -1.50 1.87
CA LEU A 63 -7.74 -1.44 0.50
C LEU A 63 -6.66 -2.50 0.23
N THR A 64 -5.74 -2.72 1.18
CA THR A 64 -4.73 -3.80 1.12
C THR A 64 -5.39 -5.18 1.04
N THR A 65 -6.52 -5.38 1.73
CA THR A 65 -7.27 -6.64 1.71
C THR A 65 -7.68 -7.00 0.29
N VAL A 66 -8.24 -6.08 -0.50
CA VAL A 66 -8.66 -6.40 -1.88
C VAL A 66 -7.48 -6.77 -2.77
N VAL A 67 -6.35 -6.08 -2.60
CA VAL A 67 -5.15 -6.33 -3.41
C VAL A 67 -4.61 -7.74 -3.15
N PHE A 68 -4.65 -8.20 -1.88
CA PHE A 68 -3.94 -9.40 -1.45
C PHE A 68 -4.79 -10.52 -0.81
N VAL A 69 -6.12 -10.46 -0.82
CA VAL A 69 -7.01 -11.45 -0.15
C VAL A 69 -6.69 -12.92 -0.49
N HIS A 70 -6.17 -13.19 -1.68
CA HIS A 70 -5.77 -14.53 -2.13
C HIS A 70 -4.25 -14.74 -2.20
N ARG A 71 -3.46 -13.87 -1.58
CA ARG A 71 -2.00 -13.86 -1.63
C ARG A 71 -1.39 -14.09 -0.26
N ARG A 72 -0.24 -14.76 -0.23
CA ARG A 72 0.58 -14.92 0.98
C ARG A 72 1.81 -14.02 0.86
N PRO A 73 2.28 -13.40 1.97
CA PRO A 73 1.80 -13.55 3.35
C PRO A 73 0.69 -12.55 3.76
N PHE A 74 -0.59 -12.93 3.69
CA PHE A 74 -1.73 -12.03 3.91
C PHE A 74 -1.69 -11.28 5.25
N ARG A 75 -1.53 -11.99 6.37
CA ARG A 75 -1.58 -11.41 7.73
C ARG A 75 -0.52 -10.33 7.95
N THR A 76 0.71 -10.57 7.50
CA THR A 76 1.79 -9.59 7.68
C THR A 76 1.57 -8.36 6.82
N LEU A 77 1.00 -8.51 5.61
CA LEU A 77 0.62 -7.36 4.78
C LEU A 77 -0.46 -6.50 5.45
N LEU A 78 -1.43 -7.09 6.14
CA LEU A 78 -2.43 -6.33 6.91
C LEU A 78 -1.80 -5.56 8.08
N ILE A 79 -0.91 -6.21 8.84
CA ILE A 79 -0.19 -5.57 9.95
C ILE A 79 0.70 -4.44 9.43
N THR A 80 1.43 -4.67 8.34
CA THR A 80 2.25 -3.63 7.68
C THR A 80 1.39 -2.46 7.24
N SER A 81 0.21 -2.71 6.66
CA SER A 81 -0.70 -1.63 6.26
C SER A 81 -1.21 -0.82 7.44
N TRP A 82 -1.59 -1.49 8.53
CA TRP A 82 -2.08 -0.83 9.74
C TRP A 82 -0.98 0.06 10.34
N LEU A 83 0.22 -0.50 10.55
CA LEU A 83 1.36 0.24 11.08
C LEU A 83 1.77 1.39 10.17
N CYS A 84 1.89 1.15 8.86
CA CYS A 84 2.31 2.17 7.92
C CYS A 84 1.36 3.37 7.92
N SER A 85 0.04 3.14 7.96
CA SER A 85 -0.93 4.23 7.97
C SER A 85 -0.94 4.97 9.31
N ALA A 86 -0.87 4.27 10.44
CA ALA A 86 -0.84 4.90 11.76
C ALA A 86 0.42 5.75 11.99
N LEU A 87 1.58 5.28 11.49
CA LEU A 87 2.86 5.95 11.70
C LEU A 87 3.03 7.24 10.89
N ILE A 88 2.21 7.48 9.86
CA ILE A 88 2.28 8.73 9.09
C ILE A 88 1.94 9.92 9.99
N ASP A 89 0.91 9.79 10.84
CA ASP A 89 0.47 10.87 11.75
C ASP A 89 1.51 11.26 12.81
N VAL A 90 2.55 10.44 13.01
CA VAL A 90 3.68 10.78 13.88
C VAL A 90 4.43 12.01 13.35
N ASP A 91 4.34 12.30 12.05
CA ASP A 91 4.96 13.48 11.43
C ASP A 91 4.41 14.81 11.98
N HIS A 92 3.20 14.83 12.53
CA HIS A 92 2.66 15.99 13.23
C HIS A 92 3.49 16.31 14.47
N PHE A 93 3.83 15.31 15.28
CA PHE A 93 4.66 15.52 16.48
C PHE A 93 6.07 15.98 16.11
N ILE A 94 6.64 15.41 15.05
CA ILE A 94 7.95 15.80 14.51
C ILE A 94 7.91 17.26 14.02
N SER A 95 6.88 17.61 13.26
CA SER A 95 6.71 18.96 12.70
C SER A 95 6.41 20.00 13.78
N ALA A 96 5.77 19.61 14.89
CA ALA A 96 5.57 20.47 16.06
C ALA A 96 6.84 20.63 16.90
N GLY A 97 7.82 19.74 16.74
CA GLY A 97 8.94 19.61 17.68
C GLY A 97 8.46 19.30 19.11
N SER A 98 7.33 18.61 19.26
CA SER A 98 6.68 18.41 20.56
C SER A 98 5.92 17.09 20.61
N VAL A 99 5.91 16.44 21.77
CA VAL A 99 5.06 15.27 22.08
C VAL A 99 3.65 15.66 22.52
N SER A 100 3.37 16.97 22.65
CA SER A 100 2.05 17.47 23.01
C SER A 100 1.08 17.30 21.86
N LEU A 101 -0.03 16.60 22.10
CA LEU A 101 -1.09 16.41 21.11
C LEU A 101 -1.71 17.75 20.68
N TYR A 102 -1.86 18.69 21.61
CA TYR A 102 -2.32 20.03 21.32
C TYR A 102 -1.38 20.74 20.34
N ALA A 103 -0.06 20.65 20.56
CA ALA A 103 0.91 21.22 19.64
C ALA A 103 0.85 20.55 18.25
N ALA A 104 0.83 19.21 18.20
CA ALA A 104 0.79 18.42 16.97
C ALA A 104 -0.44 18.71 16.08
N THR A 105 -1.59 18.97 16.70
CA THR A 105 -2.85 19.30 16.01
C THR A 105 -3.01 20.79 15.68
N SER A 106 -2.20 21.67 16.27
CA SER A 106 -2.29 23.13 16.06
C SER A 106 -1.38 23.67 14.95
N ILE A 107 -0.47 22.85 14.39
CA ILE A 107 0.53 23.26 13.37
C ILE A 107 -0.12 23.80 12.08
N HIS A 108 -1.40 23.52 11.86
CA HIS A 108 -2.13 23.85 10.64
C HIS A 108 -2.09 25.34 10.25
N GLY A 109 -1.74 26.25 11.16
CA GLY A 109 -1.53 27.67 10.88
C GLY A 109 -0.20 28.05 10.19
N HIS A 110 0.84 27.22 10.26
CA HIS A 110 2.20 27.53 9.73
C HIS A 110 2.65 26.65 8.54
N GLY A 111 1.86 25.62 8.20
CA GLY A 111 2.15 24.65 7.15
C GLY A 111 1.54 23.29 7.48
N ARG A 112 1.44 22.39 6.50
CA ARG A 112 1.11 20.98 6.80
C ARG A 112 2.41 20.22 7.11
N PRO A 113 2.32 19.13 7.92
CA PRO A 113 3.44 18.22 8.13
C PRO A 113 3.99 17.65 6.82
N PHE A 114 5.28 17.32 6.81
CA PHE A 114 5.99 16.98 5.57
C PHE A 114 5.53 15.64 4.95
N LEU A 115 5.08 14.65 5.74
CA LEU A 115 4.49 13.43 5.18
C LEU A 115 3.04 13.61 4.77
N HIS A 116 2.51 14.84 4.78
CA HIS A 116 1.22 15.19 4.20
C HIS A 116 1.37 16.02 2.91
N ASP A 117 2.61 16.25 2.46
CA ASP A 117 2.91 16.83 1.14
C ASP A 117 2.90 15.74 0.05
N THR A 118 2.14 15.97 -1.02
CA THR A 118 1.91 14.99 -2.09
C THR A 118 3.20 14.68 -2.85
N VAL A 119 4.06 15.69 -3.05
CA VAL A 119 5.37 15.49 -3.69
C VAL A 119 6.28 14.65 -2.81
N THR A 120 6.33 14.97 -1.51
CA THR A 120 7.10 14.21 -0.53
C THR A 120 6.67 12.75 -0.45
N VAL A 121 5.36 12.47 -0.47
CA VAL A 121 4.89 11.08 -0.42
C VAL A 121 5.03 10.33 -1.74
N ALA A 122 4.87 11.00 -2.88
CA ALA A 122 5.26 10.39 -4.15
C ALA A 122 6.75 10.03 -4.16
N ALA A 123 7.62 10.92 -3.68
CA ALA A 123 9.05 10.66 -3.54
C ALA A 123 9.33 9.50 -2.57
N LEU A 124 8.63 9.44 -1.43
CA LEU A 124 8.75 8.34 -0.47
C LEU A 124 8.34 7.00 -1.08
N CYS A 125 7.25 6.94 -1.85
CA CYS A 125 6.87 5.74 -2.59
C CYS A 125 7.98 5.29 -3.56
N VAL A 126 8.56 6.23 -4.31
CA VAL A 126 9.69 5.93 -5.23
C VAL A 126 10.91 5.43 -4.45
N ILE A 127 11.27 6.08 -3.34
CA ILE A 127 12.40 5.68 -2.49
C ILE A 127 12.17 4.27 -1.94
N VAL A 128 10.97 3.96 -1.43
CA VAL A 128 10.61 2.62 -0.96
C VAL A 128 10.76 1.58 -2.07
N ILE A 129 10.27 1.87 -3.28
CA ILE A 129 10.44 0.99 -4.44
C ILE A 129 11.93 0.75 -4.71
N VAL A 130 12.73 1.82 -4.80
CA VAL A 130 14.17 1.72 -5.09
C VAL A 130 14.91 0.94 -4.00
N ILE A 131 14.67 1.23 -2.72
CA ILE A 131 15.29 0.52 -1.59
C ILE A 131 14.94 -0.96 -1.63
N CYS A 132 13.67 -1.30 -1.87
CA CYS A 132 13.25 -2.70 -1.96
C CYS A 132 13.89 -3.43 -3.15
N GLU A 133 14.04 -2.77 -4.30
CA GLU A 133 14.74 -3.33 -5.46
C GLU A 133 16.24 -3.50 -5.18
N LEU A 134 16.89 -2.51 -4.58
CA LEU A 134 18.31 -2.61 -4.18
C LEU A 134 18.51 -3.74 -3.15
N ALA A 135 17.63 -3.87 -2.15
CA ALA A 135 17.70 -4.94 -1.16
C ALA A 135 17.47 -6.32 -1.79
N TYR A 136 16.60 -6.42 -2.80
CA TYR A 136 16.42 -7.64 -3.58
C TYR A 136 17.69 -7.98 -4.38
N LEU A 137 18.26 -7.02 -5.11
CA LEU A 137 19.48 -7.21 -5.90
C LEU A 137 20.69 -7.54 -5.03
N TRP A 138 20.84 -6.88 -3.88
CA TRP A 138 21.87 -7.18 -2.89
C TRP A 138 21.77 -8.63 -2.43
N ARG A 139 20.57 -9.06 -1.99
CA ARG A 139 20.35 -10.42 -1.52
C ARG A 139 20.59 -11.47 -2.61
N ARG A 140 20.22 -11.15 -3.85
CA ARG A 140 20.49 -11.99 -5.03
C ARG A 140 22.01 -12.17 -5.21
N ASN A 141 22.76 -11.07 -5.22
CA ASN A 141 24.21 -11.09 -5.38
C ASN A 141 24.91 -11.85 -4.24
N SER A 142 24.54 -11.62 -2.98
CA SER A 142 25.14 -12.34 -1.84
C SER A 142 24.94 -13.85 -1.90
N ARG A 143 23.78 -14.31 -2.38
CA ARG A 143 23.52 -15.76 -2.57
C ARG A 143 24.38 -16.35 -3.67
N GLN A 144 24.54 -15.61 -4.77
CA GLN A 144 25.43 -16.01 -5.83
C GLN A 144 26.86 -16.15 -5.29
N VAL A 145 27.43 -15.13 -4.63
CA VAL A 145 28.79 -15.24 -4.08
C VAL A 145 28.97 -16.44 -3.14
N ASN A 146 28.00 -16.72 -2.27
CA ASN A 146 28.07 -17.87 -1.37
C ASN A 146 28.00 -19.22 -2.10
N SER A 147 27.25 -19.32 -3.21
CA SER A 147 27.20 -20.56 -4.00
C SER A 147 28.49 -20.82 -4.79
N TRP A 148 29.27 -19.77 -5.10
CA TRP A 148 30.59 -19.94 -5.75
C TRP A 148 31.62 -20.56 -4.79
N GLY A 149 31.48 -20.36 -3.48
CA GLY A 149 32.31 -21.04 -2.47
C GLY A 149 32.07 -22.55 -2.38
N GLU A 150 30.89 -23.03 -2.79
CA GLU A 150 30.52 -24.45 -2.82
C GLU A 150 30.62 -25.07 -4.23
N ALA A 151 31.01 -24.29 -5.24
CA ALA A 151 31.09 -24.71 -6.64
C ALA A 151 32.36 -25.53 -6.95
N PHE A 152 32.51 -26.68 -6.30
CA PHE A 152 33.39 -27.77 -6.76
C PHE A 152 32.61 -28.96 -7.33
N LEU A 153 31.27 -28.85 -7.44
CA LEU A 153 30.41 -29.86 -8.05
C LEU A 153 29.66 -29.27 -9.26
N PRO A 154 29.89 -29.78 -10.48
CA PRO A 154 29.18 -29.32 -11.66
C PRO A 154 27.79 -29.97 -11.73
N ASN A 155 26.85 -29.22 -12.30
CA ASN A 155 25.48 -29.60 -12.73
C ASN A 155 24.35 -29.46 -11.69
N SER A 156 23.74 -28.27 -11.65
CA SER A 156 22.27 -28.16 -11.81
C SER A 156 21.81 -26.76 -12.24
N SER A 157 21.50 -26.66 -13.54
CA SER A 157 20.56 -25.77 -14.24
C SER A 157 20.32 -24.33 -13.76
N ASP A 158 20.90 -23.38 -14.49
CA ASP A 158 20.68 -21.92 -14.46
C ASP A 158 19.19 -21.48 -14.56
N SER A 159 18.31 -22.34 -15.05
CA SER A 159 16.88 -22.06 -15.18
C SER A 159 16.07 -22.23 -13.89
N THR A 160 16.50 -23.09 -12.96
CA THR A 160 15.79 -23.32 -11.69
C THR A 160 16.10 -22.24 -10.66
N SER A 161 17.34 -21.73 -10.64
CA SER A 161 17.75 -20.58 -9.81
C SER A 161 16.97 -19.31 -10.19
N SER A 162 16.89 -18.98 -11.48
CA SER A 162 16.13 -17.82 -11.98
C SER A 162 14.64 -17.89 -11.62
N ARG A 163 14.02 -19.09 -11.69
CA ARG A 163 12.62 -19.28 -11.27
C ARG A 163 12.42 -19.08 -9.77
N ALA A 164 13.35 -19.56 -8.94
CA ALA A 164 13.31 -19.39 -7.49
C ALA A 164 13.47 -17.91 -7.08
N GLU A 165 14.34 -17.17 -7.77
CA GLU A 165 14.55 -15.73 -7.54
C GLU A 165 13.32 -14.89 -7.90
N ASN A 166 12.70 -15.16 -9.05
CA ASN A 166 11.46 -14.51 -9.46
C ASN A 166 10.32 -14.81 -8.47
N ALA A 167 10.24 -16.05 -7.98
CA ALA A 167 9.27 -16.43 -6.96
C ALA A 167 9.48 -15.69 -5.63
N LEU A 168 10.73 -15.41 -5.23
CA LEU A 168 11.03 -14.63 -4.03
C LEU A 168 10.59 -13.17 -4.17
N ARG A 169 10.94 -12.52 -5.30
CA ARG A 169 10.53 -11.14 -5.60
C ARG A 169 9.02 -10.98 -5.60
N ALA A 170 8.31 -11.94 -6.20
CA ALA A 170 6.85 -11.93 -6.30
C ALA A 170 6.12 -12.25 -4.99
N ARG A 171 6.71 -13.08 -4.12
CA ARG A 171 6.08 -13.52 -2.86
C ARG A 171 6.33 -12.59 -1.68
N PHE A 172 7.48 -11.92 -1.66
CA PHE A 172 7.89 -11.13 -0.51
C PHE A 172 8.01 -9.65 -0.89
N TYR A 173 8.94 -9.29 -1.76
CA TYR A 173 9.27 -7.88 -2.01
C TYR A 173 8.12 -7.09 -2.63
N THR A 174 7.53 -7.59 -3.72
CA THR A 174 6.48 -6.85 -4.44
C THR A 174 5.24 -6.60 -3.56
N PRO A 175 4.70 -7.61 -2.84
CA PRO A 175 3.56 -7.37 -1.96
C PRO A 175 3.79 -6.28 -0.91
N TYR A 176 4.96 -6.27 -0.24
CA TYR A 176 5.25 -5.25 0.77
C TYR A 176 5.36 -3.84 0.17
N VAL A 177 6.03 -3.70 -0.98
CA VAL A 177 6.14 -2.40 -1.68
C VAL A 177 4.75 -1.85 -2.04
N ILE A 178 3.90 -2.69 -2.62
CA ILE A 178 2.53 -2.31 -2.98
C ILE A 178 1.72 -1.98 -1.74
N THR A 179 1.81 -2.78 -0.67
CA THR A 179 1.15 -2.48 0.61
C THR A 179 1.56 -1.09 1.11
N LEU A 180 2.86 -0.79 1.19
CA LEU A 180 3.34 0.52 1.65
C LEU A 180 2.79 1.66 0.79
N CYS A 181 2.82 1.52 -0.54
CA CYS A 181 2.28 2.54 -1.45
C CYS A 181 0.76 2.70 -1.29
N VAL A 182 0.00 1.61 -1.18
CA VAL A 182 -1.45 1.64 -0.98
C VAL A 182 -1.80 2.30 0.35
N SER A 183 -1.11 1.96 1.44
CA SER A 183 -1.36 2.56 2.75
C SER A 183 -1.02 4.06 2.77
N LEU A 184 0.14 4.46 2.22
CA LEU A 184 0.54 5.86 2.12
C LEU A 184 -0.46 6.67 1.29
N LEU A 185 -0.81 6.21 0.09
CA LEU A 185 -1.72 6.93 -0.79
C LEU A 185 -3.17 6.96 -0.24
N ALA A 186 -3.60 5.91 0.45
CA ALA A 186 -4.90 5.89 1.12
C ALA A 186 -4.97 6.93 2.24
N HIS A 187 -3.91 7.03 3.04
CA HIS A 187 -3.77 8.05 4.08
C HIS A 187 -3.89 9.46 3.50
N HIS A 188 -3.13 9.75 2.44
CA HIS A 188 -3.18 11.02 1.73
C HIS A 188 -4.56 11.34 1.16
N THR A 189 -5.22 10.34 0.59
CA THR A 189 -6.56 10.52 0.03
C THR A 189 -7.56 10.89 1.13
N ARG A 190 -7.45 10.29 2.32
CA ARG A 190 -8.28 10.67 3.48
C ARG A 190 -7.98 12.10 3.94
N ASP A 191 -6.72 12.51 4.07
CA ASP A 191 -6.39 13.90 4.44
C ASP A 191 -6.93 14.92 3.40
N ALA A 192 -6.90 14.54 2.12
CA ALA A 192 -7.43 15.36 1.04
C ALA A 192 -8.96 15.60 1.11
N LEU A 193 -9.74 14.77 1.81
CA LEU A 193 -11.18 15.01 2.02
C LEU A 193 -11.45 16.34 2.72
N ARG A 194 -10.61 16.72 3.69
CA ARG A 194 -10.85 17.91 4.51
C ARG A 194 -10.23 19.16 3.92
N ARG A 195 -9.10 19.02 3.23
CA ARG A 195 -8.23 20.15 2.88
C ARG A 195 -7.69 20.11 1.44
N GLY A 196 -8.01 19.08 0.68
CA GLY A 196 -7.43 18.83 -0.64
C GLY A 196 -6.00 18.31 -0.58
N PHE A 197 -5.50 17.87 -1.73
CA PHE A 197 -4.10 17.48 -1.89
C PHE A 197 -3.20 18.71 -1.78
N TRP A 198 -2.13 18.57 -1.01
CA TRP A 198 -1.14 19.62 -0.85
C TRP A 198 0.06 19.32 -1.76
N PHE A 199 0.36 20.24 -2.68
CA PHE A 199 1.50 20.19 -3.58
C PHE A 199 2.34 21.43 -3.32
N ARG A 200 3.18 21.43 -2.27
CA ARG A 200 3.81 22.66 -1.78
C ARG A 200 4.42 23.51 -2.92
N PRO A 201 4.00 24.80 -3.08
CA PRO A 201 3.12 25.61 -2.22
C PRO A 201 1.61 25.57 -2.57
N LEU A 202 1.21 24.87 -3.62
CA LEU A 202 -0.15 24.79 -4.13
C LEU A 202 -1.03 23.84 -3.31
N ASN A 203 -2.34 24.09 -3.29
CA ASN A 203 -3.35 23.18 -2.74
C ASN A 203 -4.44 22.95 -3.78
N THR A 204 -4.94 21.72 -3.87
CA THR A 204 -6.20 21.46 -4.58
C THR A 204 -7.39 21.80 -3.68
N ARG A 205 -8.60 21.82 -4.24
CA ARG A 205 -9.80 21.78 -3.40
C ARG A 205 -9.89 20.46 -2.64
N ALA A 206 -10.65 20.48 -1.54
CA ALA A 206 -11.11 19.28 -0.87
C ALA A 206 -11.82 18.35 -1.86
N ILE A 207 -11.55 17.05 -1.75
CA ILE A 207 -12.21 16.03 -2.57
C ILE A 207 -13.53 15.61 -1.91
N SER A 208 -14.50 15.23 -2.73
CA SER A 208 -15.77 14.67 -2.28
C SER A 208 -15.67 13.16 -2.08
N TYR A 209 -16.62 12.56 -1.33
CA TYR A 209 -16.65 11.10 -1.13
C TYR A 209 -16.75 10.28 -2.44
N PRO A 210 -17.50 10.70 -3.48
CA PRO A 210 -17.45 10.02 -4.77
C PRO A 210 -16.07 10.06 -5.42
N GLU A 211 -15.36 11.19 -5.34
CA GLU A 211 -13.99 11.31 -5.88
C GLU A 211 -13.00 10.43 -5.11
N MET A 212 -13.10 10.39 -3.78
CA MET A 212 -12.36 9.45 -2.94
C MET A 212 -12.62 8.00 -3.36
N THR A 213 -13.89 7.65 -3.59
CA THR A 213 -14.27 6.30 -4.04
C THR A 213 -13.57 5.96 -5.36
N LEU A 214 -13.56 6.88 -6.34
CA LEU A 214 -12.87 6.69 -7.62
C LEU A 214 -11.35 6.54 -7.44
N ILE A 215 -10.74 7.35 -6.58
CA ILE A 215 -9.32 7.25 -6.25
C ILE A 215 -9.00 5.89 -5.62
N PHE A 216 -9.84 5.39 -4.70
CA PHE A 216 -9.68 4.07 -4.10
C PHE A 216 -9.83 2.93 -5.12
N TYR A 217 -10.76 3.04 -6.06
CA TYR A 217 -10.84 2.09 -7.19
C TYR A 217 -9.54 2.10 -8.00
N GLY A 218 -9.03 3.27 -8.36
CA GLY A 218 -7.76 3.41 -9.09
C GLY A 218 -6.59 2.80 -8.32
N LEU A 219 -6.48 3.11 -7.03
CA LEU A 219 -5.40 2.63 -6.17
C LEU A 219 -5.39 1.10 -6.06
N VAL A 220 -6.55 0.50 -5.81
CA VAL A 220 -6.69 -0.96 -5.69
C VAL A 220 -6.47 -1.63 -7.05
N PHE A 221 -6.98 -1.05 -8.14
CA PHE A 221 -6.78 -1.57 -9.49
C PHE A 221 -5.30 -1.61 -9.86
N VAL A 222 -4.58 -0.49 -9.66
CA VAL A 222 -3.14 -0.39 -9.94
C VAL A 222 -2.34 -1.33 -9.04
N GLY A 223 -2.62 -1.34 -7.74
CA GLY A 223 -1.95 -2.25 -6.81
C GLY A 223 -2.14 -3.71 -7.19
N LYS A 224 -3.37 -4.10 -7.56
CA LYS A 224 -3.68 -5.46 -8.00
C LYS A 224 -2.99 -5.81 -9.32
N PHE A 225 -3.00 -4.90 -10.30
CA PHE A 225 -2.31 -5.07 -11.57
C PHE A 225 -0.82 -5.38 -11.36
N PHE A 226 -0.10 -4.60 -10.55
CA PHE A 226 1.32 -4.83 -10.27
C PHE A 226 1.56 -6.11 -9.45
N ALA A 227 0.69 -6.41 -8.48
CA ALA A 227 0.77 -7.65 -7.71
C ALA A 227 0.60 -8.90 -8.59
N ASP A 228 -0.21 -8.79 -9.64
CA ASP A 228 -0.46 -9.86 -10.59
C ASP A 228 0.66 -9.95 -11.66
N ALA A 229 1.12 -8.82 -12.21
CA ALA A 229 2.17 -8.74 -13.22
C ALA A 229 3.51 -9.35 -12.78
N THR A 230 3.87 -9.20 -11.50
CA THR A 230 5.15 -9.70 -10.97
C THR A 230 5.21 -11.20 -10.73
N THR A 231 4.07 -11.90 -10.75
CA THR A 231 4.06 -13.31 -10.37
C THR A 231 4.53 -14.27 -11.45
N ASN A 232 4.51 -13.92 -12.76
CA ASN A 232 4.89 -14.77 -13.92
C ASN A 232 4.36 -16.23 -13.90
N ILE A 233 3.52 -16.57 -12.93
CA ILE A 233 2.84 -17.83 -12.77
C ILE A 233 1.48 -17.58 -13.41
N PRO A 234 1.10 -18.33 -14.47
CA PRO A 234 -0.27 -18.33 -14.96
C PRO A 234 -1.14 -19.04 -13.91
N ARG A 235 -1.41 -18.39 -12.78
CA ARG A 235 -2.36 -18.84 -11.76
C ARG A 235 -3.06 -17.65 -11.17
N ARG A 236 -4.37 -17.60 -11.41
CA ARG A 236 -5.36 -16.75 -10.73
C ARG A 236 -4.93 -15.29 -10.64
N SER A 237 -4.39 -14.76 -11.74
CA SER A 237 -4.02 -13.35 -11.85
C SER A 237 -5.29 -12.52 -12.00
N VAL A 238 -5.51 -11.58 -11.09
CA VAL A 238 -6.56 -10.55 -11.10
C VAL A 238 -8.02 -11.06 -11.05
N PHE A 239 -8.29 -12.29 -11.52
CA PHE A 239 -9.58 -12.73 -11.99
C PHE A 239 -9.84 -14.22 -11.71
N THR A 240 -10.13 -14.63 -10.47
CA THR A 240 -10.86 -15.89 -10.16
C THR A 240 -11.07 -16.03 -8.65
N VAL A 241 -12.25 -16.53 -8.29
CA VAL A 241 -12.59 -17.12 -6.99
C VAL A 241 -11.71 -18.35 -6.72
#